data_AF-A0A3E4U108-F1
#
_entry.id   AF-A0A3E4U108-F1
#
_cell.length_a   1.000
_cell.length_b   1.000
_cell.length_c   1.000
_cell.angle_alpha   90.00
_cell.angle_beta   90.00
_cell.angle_gamma   90.00
#
_symmetry.space_group_name_H-M   'P 1'
#
loop_
_entity.id
_entity.type
_entity.pdbx_description
1 polymer ?
#
loop_
_entity_poly.entity_id
_entity_poly.type
_entity_poly.pdbx_seq_one_letter_code
_entity_poly.pdbx_strand_id
1 'polypeptide(L)'
;MSDIAADYELQADRLRRLLKAKKTFEPAMELALDLHAVTHTGVVSGSSSPTFCDHVLEGLAEEDYSVMPTEKDETIAWHLWHIARIEDLVSNLLIARQSQIFDDDWMDRMNVTVKDTGNVMSDSEIISFSRHVNKQELINYRNAVGCQTCAVIKSLTPSDLKRKPESLYLNRLVSEGGLLDRKGSIWLKDFWGSYTVTGLLLLPLTRHHMMHLPDSAAIKEFIKSGAVPFLKG
;
A
#
# COMPACT_ATOMS: atom_id res chain seq x y z
N MET A 1 -15.85 -11.32 3.42
CA MET A 1 -14.57 -10.77 2.91
C MET A 1 -14.28 -11.24 1.48
N SER A 2 -14.44 -12.54 1.15
CA SER A 2 -14.26 -13.05 -0.23
C SER A 2 -15.09 -12.29 -1.28
N ASP A 3 -16.35 -11.98 -0.98
CA ASP A 3 -17.23 -11.24 -1.91
C ASP A 3 -16.74 -9.80 -2.18
N ILE A 4 -16.12 -9.15 -1.20
CA ILE A 4 -15.57 -7.80 -1.34
C ILE A 4 -14.36 -7.82 -2.27
N ALA A 5 -13.46 -8.81 -2.13
CA ALA A 5 -12.29 -8.94 -3.00
C ALA A 5 -12.70 -9.24 -4.46
N ALA A 6 -13.72 -10.08 -4.66
CA ALA A 6 -14.24 -10.38 -6.00
C ALA A 6 -14.90 -9.17 -6.66
N ASP A 7 -15.73 -8.41 -5.94
CA ASP A 7 -16.30 -7.16 -6.45
C ASP A 7 -15.21 -6.11 -6.74
N TYR A 8 -14.20 -6.01 -5.87
CA TYR A 8 -13.06 -5.11 -6.07
C TYR A 8 -12.35 -5.38 -7.41
N GLU A 9 -12.07 -6.63 -7.75
CA GLU A 9 -11.42 -6.97 -9.03
C GLU A 9 -12.29 -6.58 -10.23
N LEU A 10 -13.62 -6.78 -10.15
CA LEU A 10 -14.56 -6.34 -11.19
C LEU A 10 -14.53 -4.82 -11.36
N GLN A 11 -14.52 -4.07 -10.26
CA GLN A 11 -14.43 -2.61 -10.28
C GLN A 11 -13.05 -2.13 -10.76
N ALA A 12 -11.95 -2.80 -10.40
CA ALA A 12 -10.60 -2.50 -10.89
C ALA A 12 -10.49 -2.71 -12.41
N ASP A 13 -11.12 -3.75 -12.94
CA ASP A 13 -11.25 -3.97 -14.39
C ASP A 13 -12.11 -2.89 -15.06
N ARG A 14 -13.18 -2.43 -14.40
CA ARG A 14 -13.99 -1.30 -14.86
C ARG A 14 -13.18 0.00 -14.89
N LEU A 15 -12.40 0.29 -13.85
CA LEU A 15 -11.49 1.44 -13.81
C LEU A 15 -10.52 1.41 -14.99
N ARG A 16 -9.93 0.25 -15.28
CA ARG A 16 -9.04 0.07 -16.44
C ARG A 16 -9.73 0.39 -17.77
N ARG A 17 -11.02 0.03 -17.93
CA ARG A 17 -11.79 0.38 -19.12
C ARG A 17 -12.07 1.88 -19.20
N LEU A 18 -12.45 2.51 -18.09
CA LEU A 18 -12.71 3.96 -18.03
C LEU A 18 -11.46 4.79 -18.33
N LEU A 19 -10.29 4.41 -17.79
CA LEU A 19 -9.02 5.11 -18.04
C LEU A 19 -8.54 5.01 -19.50
N LYS A 20 -9.02 4.03 -20.26
CA LYS A 20 -8.71 3.86 -21.69
C LYS A 20 -9.70 4.56 -22.62
N ALA A 21 -10.92 4.79 -22.15
CA ALA A 21 -11.98 5.41 -22.94
C ALA A 21 -11.77 6.93 -23.05
N LYS A 22 -12.39 7.53 -24.08
CA LYS A 22 -12.39 8.99 -24.26
C LYS A 22 -13.54 9.58 -23.43
N LYS A 23 -13.32 10.79 -22.86
CA LYS A 23 -14.34 11.55 -22.12
C LYS A 23 -14.91 10.81 -20.90
N THR A 24 -14.06 10.05 -20.22
CA THR A 24 -14.40 9.24 -19.02
C THR A 24 -13.45 9.54 -17.87
N PHE A 25 -12.80 10.71 -17.88
CA PHE A 25 -11.79 11.08 -16.88
C PHE A 25 -12.41 11.16 -15.49
N GLU A 26 -13.47 11.95 -15.35
CA GLU A 26 -14.19 12.19 -14.10
C GLU A 26 -14.71 10.88 -13.48
N PRO A 27 -15.50 10.04 -14.18
CA PRO A 27 -15.95 8.77 -13.60
C PRO A 27 -14.80 7.78 -13.36
N ALA A 28 -13.65 7.91 -14.03
CA ALA A 28 -12.48 7.10 -13.72
C ALA A 28 -11.81 7.55 -12.41
N MET A 29 -11.69 8.85 -12.16
CA MET A 29 -11.11 9.36 -10.91
C MET A 29 -12.02 9.08 -9.71
N GLU A 30 -13.33 9.21 -9.88
CA GLU A 30 -14.32 8.80 -8.87
C GLU A 30 -14.15 7.32 -8.51
N LEU A 31 -14.15 6.42 -9.51
CA LEU A 31 -13.98 4.99 -9.26
C LEU A 31 -12.60 4.64 -8.69
N ALA A 32 -11.54 5.38 -9.04
CA ALA A 32 -10.22 5.20 -8.43
C ALA A 32 -10.23 5.55 -6.94
N LEU A 33 -10.93 6.62 -6.56
CA LEU A 33 -11.12 6.99 -5.15
C LEU A 33 -11.98 5.97 -4.41
N ASP A 34 -13.04 5.45 -5.03
CA ASP A 34 -13.89 4.40 -4.44
C ASP A 34 -13.10 3.11 -4.17
N LEU A 35 -12.30 2.66 -5.14
CA LEU A 35 -11.41 1.51 -4.95
C LEU A 35 -10.37 1.78 -3.86
N HIS A 36 -9.73 2.94 -3.88
CA HIS A 36 -8.75 3.32 -2.85
C HIS A 36 -9.38 3.34 -1.45
N ALA A 37 -10.61 3.85 -1.32
CA ALA A 37 -11.36 3.88 -0.07
C ALA A 37 -11.59 2.47 0.51
N VAL A 38 -11.90 1.46 -0.32
CA VAL A 38 -12.12 0.08 0.14
C VAL A 38 -10.89 -0.49 0.84
N THR A 39 -9.69 -0.17 0.36
CA THR A 39 -8.43 -0.71 0.89
C THR A 39 -7.85 0.13 2.03
N HIS A 40 -8.44 1.26 2.38
CA HIS A 40 -7.99 2.15 3.46
C HIS A 40 -8.96 2.15 4.63
N THR A 41 -8.52 2.61 5.80
CA THR A 41 -9.47 2.76 6.92
C THR A 41 -10.54 3.79 6.57
N GLY A 42 -11.72 3.69 7.20
CA GLY A 42 -12.81 4.65 6.97
C GLY A 42 -12.43 6.11 7.21
N VAL A 43 -11.38 6.37 8.01
CA VAL A 43 -10.83 7.72 8.26
C VAL A 43 -10.34 8.39 6.98
N VAL A 44 -9.76 7.63 6.04
CA VAL A 44 -9.15 8.18 4.82
C VAL A 44 -10.21 8.70 3.84
N SER A 45 -11.30 7.95 3.68
CA SER A 45 -12.38 8.26 2.75
C SER A 45 -13.56 8.98 3.39
N GLY A 46 -13.60 9.08 4.72
CA GLY A 46 -14.77 9.54 5.46
C GLY A 46 -15.95 8.58 5.35
N SER A 47 -15.68 7.28 5.15
CA SER A 47 -16.71 6.26 4.98
C SER A 47 -17.59 6.14 6.23
N SER A 48 -18.91 6.09 6.04
CA SER A 48 -19.88 5.84 7.12
C SER A 48 -20.01 4.36 7.50
N SER A 49 -19.42 3.47 6.71
CA SER A 49 -19.44 2.02 6.91
C SER A 49 -18.00 1.48 6.96
N PRO A 50 -17.74 0.39 7.73
CA PRO A 50 -16.41 -0.23 7.75
C PRO A 50 -15.94 -0.63 6.36
N THR A 51 -14.67 -0.33 6.06
CA THR A 51 -14.02 -0.74 4.81
C THR A 51 -13.45 -2.15 4.91
N PHE A 52 -12.87 -2.66 3.82
CA PHE A 52 -12.16 -3.94 3.87
C PHE A 52 -10.97 -3.88 4.84
N CYS A 53 -10.24 -2.76 4.85
CA CYS A 53 -9.13 -2.56 5.77
C CYS A 53 -9.61 -2.50 7.23
N ASP A 54 -10.72 -1.83 7.52
CA ASP A 54 -11.29 -1.80 8.87
C ASP A 54 -11.63 -3.23 9.34
N HIS A 55 -12.24 -4.05 8.47
CA HIS A 55 -12.51 -5.46 8.77
C HIS A 55 -11.24 -6.30 8.98
N VAL A 56 -10.13 -6.01 8.29
CA VAL A 56 -8.83 -6.66 8.57
C VAL A 56 -8.36 -6.28 9.97
N LEU A 57 -8.37 -4.99 10.32
CA LEU A 57 -7.81 -4.48 11.58
C LEU A 57 -8.67 -4.76 12.82
N GLU A 58 -9.98 -4.92 12.65
CA GLU A 58 -10.95 -5.06 13.74
C GLU A 58 -10.64 -6.23 14.69
N GLY A 59 -10.39 -5.96 15.97
CA GLY A 59 -10.20 -7.02 16.97
C GLY A 59 -8.89 -7.79 16.86
N LEU A 60 -7.88 -7.28 16.13
CA LEU A 60 -6.51 -7.77 16.23
C LEU A 60 -5.90 -7.35 17.57
N ALA A 61 -5.25 -8.27 18.26
CA ALA A 61 -4.35 -7.98 19.38
C ALA A 61 -2.97 -7.53 18.87
N GLU A 62 -2.15 -6.95 19.75
CA GLU A 62 -0.82 -6.44 19.39
C GLU A 62 0.09 -7.53 18.80
N GLU A 63 0.04 -8.74 19.37
CA GLU A 63 0.81 -9.89 18.94
C GLU A 63 0.37 -10.45 17.58
N ASP A 64 -0.88 -10.25 17.18
CA ASP A 64 -1.43 -10.81 15.94
C ASP A 64 -0.75 -10.23 14.70
N TYR A 65 -0.27 -8.99 14.81
CA TYR A 65 0.46 -8.31 13.76
C TYR A 65 1.82 -8.93 13.43
N SER A 66 2.32 -9.83 14.29
CA SER A 66 3.65 -10.45 14.18
C SER A 66 3.59 -11.96 13.99
N VAL A 67 2.46 -12.48 13.53
CA VAL A 67 2.29 -13.91 13.21
C VAL A 67 2.56 -14.16 11.74
N MET A 68 3.36 -15.18 11.45
CA MET A 68 3.65 -15.68 10.12
C MET A 68 3.18 -17.15 10.03
N PRO A 69 2.05 -17.42 9.35
CA PRO A 69 1.47 -18.76 9.33
C PRO A 69 2.38 -19.82 8.71
N THR A 70 2.97 -19.56 7.54
CA THR A 70 3.86 -20.48 6.81
C THR A 70 5.14 -19.79 6.34
N GLU A 71 6.11 -20.57 5.85
CA GLU A 71 7.37 -20.07 5.25
C GLU A 71 7.18 -19.22 3.98
N LYS A 72 5.95 -19.13 3.46
CA LYS A 72 5.61 -18.38 2.24
C LYS A 72 4.82 -17.11 2.53
N ASP A 73 4.45 -16.89 3.79
CA ASP A 73 3.65 -15.74 4.20
C ASP A 73 4.56 -14.69 4.83
N GLU A 74 4.12 -13.44 4.78
CA GLU A 74 4.63 -12.36 5.61
C GLU A 74 3.69 -12.14 6.81
N THR A 75 3.89 -11.04 7.55
CA THR A 75 3.05 -10.67 8.70
C THR A 75 2.09 -9.53 8.33
N ILE A 76 1.02 -9.36 9.12
CA ILE A 76 0.09 -8.22 8.95
C ILE A 76 0.84 -6.88 9.09
N ALA A 77 1.75 -6.74 10.06
CA ALA A 77 2.54 -5.51 10.20
C ALA A 77 3.37 -5.22 8.94
N TRP A 78 4.03 -6.23 8.37
CA TRP A 78 4.81 -6.06 7.16
C TRP A 78 3.93 -5.69 5.97
N HIS A 79 2.78 -6.34 5.80
CA HIS A 79 1.82 -5.99 4.75
C HIS A 79 1.41 -4.51 4.81
N LEU A 80 1.06 -4.01 6.00
CA LEU A 80 0.64 -2.62 6.19
C LEU A 80 1.77 -1.64 5.88
N TRP A 81 3.00 -1.93 6.33
CA TRP A 81 4.19 -1.17 5.99
C TRP A 81 4.46 -1.16 4.48
N HIS A 82 4.51 -2.35 3.88
CA HIS A 82 4.88 -2.57 2.50
C HIS A 82 3.97 -1.80 1.54
N ILE A 83 2.65 -1.93 1.71
CA ILE A 83 1.68 -1.22 0.87
C ILE A 83 1.75 0.28 1.10
N ALA A 84 1.89 0.75 2.34
CA ALA A 84 1.96 2.19 2.64
C ALA A 84 3.25 2.85 2.11
N ARG A 85 4.40 2.16 2.19
CA ARG A 85 5.66 2.67 1.63
C ARG A 85 5.65 2.73 0.11
N ILE A 86 5.14 1.69 -0.56
CA ILE A 86 5.00 1.72 -2.02
C ILE A 86 4.04 2.84 -2.45
N GLU A 87 2.90 2.96 -1.79
CA GLU A 87 1.92 3.98 -2.10
C GLU A 87 2.50 5.39 -1.93
N ASP A 88 3.20 5.66 -0.82
CA ASP A 88 3.82 6.95 -0.55
C ASP A 88 4.84 7.35 -1.63
N LEU A 89 5.77 6.44 -1.95
CA LEU A 89 6.76 6.67 -2.99
C LEU A 89 6.12 6.93 -4.36
N VAL A 90 5.12 6.13 -4.73
CA VAL A 90 4.48 6.25 -6.05
C VAL A 90 3.60 7.49 -6.14
N SER A 91 2.72 7.72 -5.16
CA SER A 91 1.78 8.84 -5.20
C SER A 91 2.51 10.18 -5.06
N ASN A 92 3.45 10.29 -4.12
CA ASN A 92 4.11 11.56 -3.84
C ASN A 92 5.28 11.85 -4.76
N LEU A 93 6.21 10.90 -4.94
CA LEU A 93 7.39 11.17 -5.77
C LEU A 93 7.05 11.06 -7.26
N LEU A 94 6.41 9.97 -7.69
CA LEU A 94 6.29 9.65 -9.12
C LEU A 94 5.10 10.34 -9.80
N ILE A 95 3.97 10.46 -9.08
CA ILE A 95 2.78 11.13 -9.59
C ILE A 95 2.82 12.61 -9.24
N ALA A 96 2.82 12.98 -7.95
CA ALA A 96 2.67 14.37 -7.51
C ALA A 96 3.96 15.20 -7.57
N ARG A 97 5.13 14.58 -7.75
CA ARG A 97 6.42 15.26 -7.89
C ARG A 97 6.81 16.10 -6.67
N GLN A 98 6.43 15.63 -5.49
CA GLN A 98 6.70 16.29 -4.22
C GLN A 98 7.57 15.41 -3.33
N SER A 99 7.67 15.74 -2.04
CA SER A 99 8.31 14.87 -1.05
C SER A 99 7.35 13.79 -0.59
N GLN A 100 7.90 12.63 -0.24
CA GLN A 100 7.15 11.56 0.42
C GLN A 100 6.68 12.00 1.82
N ILE A 101 5.64 11.35 2.35
CA ILE A 101 5.13 11.58 3.71
C ILE A 101 6.11 11.02 4.74
N PHE A 102 6.76 9.90 4.43
CA PHE A 102 7.71 9.26 5.32
C PHE A 102 8.95 10.12 5.54
N ASP A 103 9.24 10.41 6.81
CA ASP A 103 10.40 11.18 7.27
C ASP A 103 10.91 10.62 8.61
N ASP A 104 11.90 11.29 9.20
CA ASP A 104 12.50 10.85 10.46
C ASP A 104 11.51 10.94 11.65
N ASP A 105 10.51 11.84 11.62
CA ASP A 105 9.46 11.89 12.67
C ASP A 105 8.57 10.64 12.61
N TRP A 106 8.15 10.25 11.41
CA TRP A 106 7.42 9.00 11.21
C TRP A 106 8.22 7.78 11.60
N MET A 107 9.54 7.76 11.34
CA MET A 107 10.43 6.70 11.80
C MET A 107 10.44 6.57 13.32
N ASP A 108 10.61 7.69 14.03
CA ASP A 108 10.65 7.72 15.49
C ASP A 108 9.32 7.29 16.11
N ARG A 109 8.20 7.82 15.58
CA ARG A 109 6.84 7.48 16.04
C ARG A 109 6.51 5.99 15.83
N MET A 110 6.86 5.45 14.67
CA MET A 110 6.67 4.03 14.37
C MET A 110 7.70 3.13 15.02
N ASN A 111 8.78 3.66 15.60
CA ASN A 111 9.91 2.89 16.13
C ASN A 111 10.53 1.96 15.06
N VAL A 112 10.85 2.50 13.89
CA VAL A 112 11.41 1.75 12.76
C VAL A 112 12.76 2.30 12.31
N THR A 113 13.65 1.41 11.88
CA THR A 113 14.95 1.77 11.28
C THR A 113 15.01 1.50 9.78
N VAL A 114 14.08 0.68 9.27
CA VAL A 114 13.89 0.45 7.84
C VAL A 114 13.30 1.70 7.17
N LYS A 115 13.81 2.04 5.99
CA LYS A 115 13.26 3.12 5.14
C LYS A 115 12.64 2.62 3.84
N ASP A 116 13.12 1.48 3.34
CA ASP A 116 12.72 0.93 2.05
C ASP A 116 11.37 0.19 2.09
N THR A 117 10.92 -0.26 0.93
CA THR A 117 9.64 -0.97 0.75
C THR A 117 9.58 -2.35 1.42
N GLY A 118 10.68 -2.88 1.95
CA GLY A 118 10.72 -4.17 2.64
C GLY A 118 10.83 -5.38 1.72
N ASN A 119 10.92 -5.19 0.39
CA ASN A 119 10.92 -6.26 -0.63
C ASN A 119 12.04 -7.30 -0.49
N VAL A 120 13.09 -7.00 0.25
CA VAL A 120 14.26 -7.88 0.41
C VAL A 120 14.51 -8.27 1.86
N MET A 121 13.54 -8.02 2.75
CA MET A 121 13.60 -8.52 4.13
C MET A 121 13.53 -10.04 4.13
N SER A 122 14.36 -10.68 4.94
CA SER A 122 14.20 -12.10 5.28
C SER A 122 13.07 -12.31 6.29
N ASP A 123 12.58 -13.54 6.43
CA ASP A 123 11.54 -13.89 7.42
C ASP A 123 11.91 -13.44 8.84
N SER A 124 13.20 -13.53 9.22
CA SER A 124 13.67 -13.07 10.52
C SER A 124 13.65 -11.55 10.64
N GLU A 125 13.95 -10.82 9.56
CA GLU A 125 13.86 -9.36 9.53
C GLU A 125 12.40 -8.91 9.58
N ILE A 126 11.50 -9.59 8.85
CA ILE A 126 10.05 -9.36 8.88
C ILE A 126 9.49 -9.56 10.29
N ILE A 127 9.80 -10.68 10.95
CA ILE A 127 9.35 -10.95 12.33
C ILE A 127 9.94 -9.92 13.30
N SER A 128 11.22 -9.60 13.18
CA SER A 128 11.85 -8.58 14.01
C SER A 128 11.20 -7.21 13.83
N PHE A 129 10.97 -6.77 12.59
CA PHE A 129 10.26 -5.53 12.29
C PHE A 129 8.86 -5.54 12.94
N SER A 130 8.11 -6.61 12.71
CA SER A 130 6.72 -6.73 13.16
C SER A 130 6.59 -6.69 14.69
N ARG A 131 7.54 -7.32 15.40
CA ARG A 131 7.61 -7.27 16.87
C ARG A 131 7.76 -5.86 17.42
N HIS A 132 8.57 -5.02 16.77
CA HIS A 132 9.03 -3.75 17.35
C HIS A 132 8.29 -2.51 16.84
N VAL A 133 7.75 -2.56 15.62
CA VAL A 133 7.03 -1.42 15.03
C VAL A 133 5.80 -1.07 15.88
N ASN A 134 5.59 0.21 16.15
CA ASN A 134 4.37 0.68 16.78
C ASN A 134 3.20 0.56 15.79
N LYS A 135 2.26 -0.36 16.06
CA LYS A 135 1.16 -0.73 15.15
C LYS A 135 0.19 0.42 14.93
N GLN A 136 -0.12 1.15 15.99
CA GLN A 136 -1.02 2.28 15.91
C GLN A 136 -0.42 3.40 15.05
N GLU A 137 0.87 3.70 15.25
CA GLU A 137 1.56 4.69 14.43
C GLU A 137 1.76 4.24 12.99
N LEU A 138 1.92 2.93 12.74
CA LEU A 138 1.94 2.37 11.39
C LEU A 138 0.61 2.57 10.66
N ILE A 139 -0.51 2.33 11.35
CA ILE A 139 -1.85 2.61 10.82
C ILE A 139 -2.04 4.12 10.57
N ASN A 140 -1.56 4.97 11.49
CA ASN A 140 -1.62 6.42 11.34
C ASN A 140 -0.80 6.92 10.14
N TYR A 141 0.41 6.38 9.95
CA TYR A 141 1.26 6.66 8.79
C TYR A 141 0.55 6.27 7.49
N ARG A 142 0.01 5.05 7.45
CA ARG A 142 -0.77 4.58 6.30
C ARG A 142 -1.98 5.46 6.01
N ASN A 143 -2.70 5.93 7.03
CA ASN A 143 -3.81 6.86 6.85
C ASN A 143 -3.35 8.21 6.31
N ALA A 144 -2.23 8.75 6.78
CA ALA A 144 -1.66 10.00 6.28
C ALA A 144 -1.28 9.88 4.79
N VAL A 145 -0.64 8.77 4.40
CA VAL A 145 -0.33 8.46 2.99
C VAL A 145 -1.62 8.36 2.18
N GLY A 146 -2.61 7.60 2.64
CA GLY A 146 -3.88 7.43 1.92
C GLY A 146 -4.64 8.75 1.71
N CYS A 147 -4.69 9.62 2.72
CA CYS A 147 -5.28 10.95 2.61
C CYS A 147 -4.55 11.81 1.56
N GLN A 148 -3.22 11.76 1.56
CA GLN A 148 -2.41 12.46 0.58
C GLN A 148 -2.62 11.90 -0.83
N THR A 149 -2.64 10.57 -1.01
CA THR A 149 -2.95 9.92 -2.30
C THR A 149 -4.31 10.34 -2.82
N CYS A 150 -5.34 10.41 -1.96
CA CYS A 150 -6.65 10.93 -2.31
C CYS A 150 -6.59 12.37 -2.85
N ALA A 151 -5.82 13.25 -2.20
CA ALA A 151 -5.60 14.62 -2.66
C ALA A 151 -4.88 14.66 -4.02
N VAL A 152 -3.88 13.79 -4.22
CA VAL A 152 -3.17 13.65 -5.48
C VAL A 152 -4.13 13.24 -6.60
N ILE A 153 -4.94 12.20 -6.39
CA ILE A 153 -5.92 11.72 -7.40
C ILE A 153 -6.90 12.84 -7.78
N LYS A 154 -7.42 13.58 -6.80
CA LYS A 154 -8.34 14.71 -7.02
C LYS A 154 -7.72 15.89 -7.78
N SER A 155 -6.40 16.04 -7.72
CA SER A 155 -5.67 17.10 -8.41
C SER A 155 -5.29 16.76 -9.86
N LEU A 156 -5.44 15.50 -10.28
CA LEU A 156 -5.04 15.07 -11.62
C LEU A 156 -5.88 15.74 -12.69
N THR A 157 -5.26 15.93 -13.85
CA THR A 157 -5.94 16.35 -15.09
C THR A 157 -5.94 15.22 -16.12
N PRO A 158 -6.79 15.28 -17.15
CA PRO A 158 -6.76 14.30 -18.24
C PRO A 158 -5.38 14.17 -18.92
N SER A 159 -4.60 15.25 -18.99
CA SER A 159 -3.24 15.24 -19.56
C SER A 159 -2.25 14.44 -18.72
N ASP A 160 -2.41 14.42 -17.39
CA ASP A 160 -1.49 13.72 -16.49
C ASP A 160 -1.51 12.21 -16.68
N LEU A 161 -2.64 11.63 -17.06
CA LEU A 161 -2.80 10.18 -17.19
C LEU A 161 -1.77 9.52 -18.13
N LYS A 162 -1.32 10.26 -19.15
CA LYS A 162 -0.33 9.79 -20.14
C LYS A 162 1.11 10.08 -19.76
N ARG A 163 1.33 10.86 -18.70
CA ARG A 163 2.66 11.26 -18.23
C ARG A 163 3.39 10.07 -17.64
N LYS A 164 4.68 9.96 -17.92
CA LYS A 164 5.59 9.03 -17.23
C LYS A 164 6.27 9.71 -16.04
N PRO A 165 6.72 8.96 -15.03
CA PRO A 165 7.59 9.50 -14.00
C PRO A 165 8.85 10.11 -14.61
N GLU A 166 9.31 11.25 -14.07
CA GLU A 166 10.56 11.87 -14.54
C GLU A 166 11.76 11.19 -13.87
N SER A 167 12.90 11.18 -14.58
CA SER A 167 14.13 10.56 -14.11
C SER A 167 14.61 11.11 -12.77
N LEU A 168 14.41 12.42 -12.53
CA LEU A 168 14.72 13.07 -11.25
C LEU A 168 14.01 12.36 -10.08
N TYR A 169 12.69 12.16 -10.17
CA TYR A 169 11.91 11.52 -9.10
C TYR A 169 12.14 10.00 -9.01
N LEU A 170 12.42 9.34 -10.13
CA LEU A 170 12.84 7.93 -10.14
C LEU A 170 14.17 7.74 -9.42
N ASN A 171 15.12 8.68 -9.52
CA ASN A 171 16.38 8.62 -8.80
C ASN A 171 16.18 8.82 -7.29
N ARG A 172 15.20 9.65 -6.89
CA ARG A 172 14.85 9.89 -5.49
C ARG A 172 14.37 8.64 -4.77
N LEU A 173 13.76 7.68 -5.47
CA LEU A 173 13.41 6.37 -4.90
C LEU A 173 14.61 5.70 -4.20
N VAL A 174 15.81 5.81 -4.78
CA VAL A 174 17.03 5.22 -4.21
C VAL A 174 17.74 6.20 -3.28
N SER A 175 17.90 7.45 -3.70
CA SER A 175 18.67 8.43 -2.90
C SER A 175 18.00 8.79 -1.57
N GLU A 176 16.68 8.63 -1.46
CA GLU A 176 15.92 8.83 -0.23
C GLU A 176 15.64 7.53 0.54
N GLY A 177 16.27 6.42 0.14
CA GLY A 177 16.18 5.15 0.84
C GLY A 177 14.85 4.39 0.68
N GLY A 178 13.98 4.80 -0.24
CA GLY A 178 12.74 4.08 -0.56
C GLY A 178 12.98 2.74 -1.26
N LEU A 179 14.07 2.63 -2.03
CA LEU A 179 14.54 1.40 -2.66
C LEU A 179 16.01 1.18 -2.32
N LEU A 180 16.38 -0.09 -2.13
CA LEU A 180 17.75 -0.52 -1.91
C LEU A 180 18.44 -0.80 -3.25
N ASP A 181 19.74 -0.53 -3.32
CA ASP A 181 20.60 -0.91 -4.45
C ASP A 181 20.92 -2.42 -4.42
N ARG A 182 19.86 -3.23 -4.50
CA ARG A 182 19.88 -4.69 -4.52
C ARG A 182 18.86 -5.18 -5.53
N LYS A 183 19.16 -6.27 -6.25
CA LYS A 183 18.32 -6.79 -7.34
C LYS A 183 16.84 -6.96 -6.98
N GLY A 184 16.52 -7.39 -5.75
CA GLY A 184 15.14 -7.60 -5.27
C GLY A 184 14.36 -6.32 -4.97
N SER A 185 15.00 -5.15 -4.93
CA SER A 185 14.36 -3.86 -4.67
C SER A 185 14.52 -2.88 -5.85
N ILE A 186 15.73 -2.74 -6.40
CA ILE A 186 16.06 -1.73 -7.40
C ILE A 186 15.26 -1.85 -8.71
N TRP A 187 14.80 -3.06 -9.06
CA TRP A 187 14.01 -3.31 -10.26
C TRP A 187 12.69 -2.52 -10.29
N LEU A 188 12.15 -2.16 -9.11
CA LEU A 188 10.93 -1.36 -8.99
C LEU A 188 11.07 0.03 -9.64
N LYS A 189 12.29 0.58 -9.67
CA LYS A 189 12.57 1.84 -10.36
C LYS A 189 12.23 1.75 -11.86
N ASP A 190 12.72 0.71 -12.54
CA ASP A 190 12.48 0.51 -13.96
C ASP A 190 11.02 0.08 -14.22
N PHE A 191 10.49 -0.75 -13.33
CA PHE A 191 9.10 -1.20 -13.40
C PHE A 191 8.13 -0.02 -13.34
N TRP A 192 8.20 0.82 -12.31
CA TRP A 192 7.35 2.00 -12.18
C TRP A 192 7.65 3.06 -13.23
N GLY A 193 8.92 3.25 -13.62
CA GLY A 193 9.33 4.16 -14.70
C GLY A 193 8.81 3.76 -16.09
N SER A 194 8.46 2.49 -16.29
CA SER A 194 7.87 2.02 -17.54
C SER A 194 6.41 2.45 -17.72
N TYR A 195 5.68 2.67 -16.61
CA TYR A 195 4.27 3.04 -16.61
C TYR A 195 4.04 4.53 -16.84
N THR A 196 2.81 4.86 -17.27
CA THR A 196 2.26 6.21 -17.12
C THR A 196 1.50 6.33 -15.79
N VAL A 197 1.06 7.53 -15.43
CA VAL A 197 0.19 7.74 -14.26
C VAL A 197 -1.04 6.81 -14.28
N THR A 198 -1.63 6.51 -15.44
CA THR A 198 -2.68 5.47 -15.56
C THR A 198 -2.24 4.11 -15.01
N GLY A 199 -1.04 3.65 -15.34
CA GLY A 199 -0.51 2.38 -14.84
C GLY A 199 -0.25 2.41 -13.34
N LEU A 200 0.26 3.54 -12.83
CA LEU A 200 0.54 3.73 -11.41
C LEU A 200 -0.75 3.79 -10.57
N LEU A 201 -1.83 4.39 -11.09
CA LEU A 201 -3.15 4.35 -10.47
C LEU A 201 -3.73 2.92 -10.42
N LEU A 202 -3.60 2.17 -11.52
CA LEU A 202 -4.20 0.84 -11.66
C LEU A 202 -3.51 -0.27 -10.88
N LEU A 203 -2.25 -0.07 -10.48
CA LEU A 203 -1.45 -1.11 -9.85
C LEU A 203 -0.99 -0.69 -8.45
N PRO A 204 0.06 0.14 -8.27
CA PRO A 204 0.50 0.56 -6.93
C PRO A 204 -0.59 1.16 -6.04
N LEU A 205 -1.43 2.06 -6.58
CA LEU A 205 -2.42 2.78 -5.75
C LEU A 205 -3.74 2.04 -5.55
N THR A 206 -3.96 0.91 -6.22
CA THR A 206 -5.22 0.16 -6.12
C THR A 206 -4.98 -1.33 -5.98
N ARG A 207 -4.67 -2.06 -7.06
CA ARG A 207 -4.58 -3.53 -7.03
C ARG A 207 -3.54 -4.06 -6.05
N HIS A 208 -2.40 -3.39 -5.90
CA HIS A 208 -1.33 -3.84 -5.00
C HIS A 208 -1.81 -4.01 -3.55
N HIS A 209 -2.64 -3.10 -3.05
CA HIS A 209 -3.25 -3.23 -1.72
C HIS A 209 -4.12 -4.49 -1.61
N MET A 210 -4.87 -4.82 -2.67
CA MET A 210 -5.72 -6.00 -2.71
C MET A 210 -4.95 -7.31 -2.97
N MET A 211 -3.64 -7.24 -3.23
CA MET A 211 -2.78 -8.43 -3.19
C MET A 211 -2.43 -8.81 -1.74
N HIS A 212 -2.23 -7.83 -0.84
CA HIS A 212 -1.72 -8.09 0.52
C HIS A 212 -2.79 -8.04 1.63
N LEU A 213 -3.84 -7.23 1.47
CA LEU A 213 -4.90 -7.15 2.49
C LEU A 213 -5.70 -8.46 2.62
N PRO A 214 -6.03 -9.21 1.54
CA PRO A 214 -6.64 -10.52 1.67
C PRO A 214 -5.75 -11.53 2.40
N ASP A 215 -4.43 -11.50 2.17
CA ASP A 215 -3.49 -12.35 2.91
C ASP A 215 -3.48 -11.98 4.41
N SER A 216 -3.55 -10.69 4.73
CA SER A 216 -3.72 -10.22 6.11
C SER A 216 -5.02 -10.73 6.75
N ALA A 217 -6.11 -10.77 5.99
CA ALA A 217 -7.38 -11.36 6.44
C ALA A 217 -7.26 -12.87 6.67
N ALA A 218 -6.54 -13.58 5.79
CA ALA A 218 -6.27 -15.01 5.94
C ALA A 218 -5.41 -15.30 7.17
N ILE A 219 -4.39 -14.50 7.44
CA ILE A 219 -3.57 -14.57 8.67
C ILE A 219 -4.45 -14.38 9.91
N LYS A 220 -5.36 -13.40 9.90
CA LYS A 220 -6.30 -13.18 11.00
C LYS A 220 -7.21 -14.39 11.27
N GLU A 221 -7.75 -15.00 10.22
CA GLU A 221 -8.58 -16.20 10.38
C GLU A 221 -7.76 -17.42 10.81
N PHE A 222 -6.51 -17.54 10.34
CA PHE A 222 -5.56 -18.54 10.82
C PHE A 222 -5.32 -18.41 12.33
N ILE A 223 -5.08 -17.20 12.84
CA ILE A 223 -4.89 -16.94 14.27
C ILE A 223 -6.12 -17.37 15.07
N LYS A 224 -7.32 -16.98 14.63
CA LYS A 224 -8.58 -17.35 15.30
C LYS A 224 -8.81 -18.86 15.35
N SER A 225 -8.31 -19.60 14.38
CA SER A 225 -8.43 -21.07 14.36
C SER A 225 -7.61 -21.76 15.45
N GLY A 226 -6.65 -21.06 16.09
CA GLY A 226 -5.75 -21.62 17.09
C GLY A 226 -4.64 -22.50 16.51
N ALA A 227 -4.41 -22.45 15.20
CA ALA A 227 -3.33 -23.16 14.53
C ALA A 227 -1.94 -22.66 14.96
N VAL A 228 -0.94 -23.53 14.87
CA VAL A 228 0.45 -23.22 15.25
C VAL A 228 1.16 -22.56 14.06
N PRO A 229 1.67 -21.32 14.19
CA PRO A 229 2.36 -20.63 13.11
C PRO A 229 3.78 -21.14 12.89
N PHE A 230 4.31 -20.91 11.68
CA PHE A 230 5.71 -21.13 11.34
C PHE A 230 6.65 -20.24 12.17
N LEU A 231 6.36 -18.94 12.22
CA LEU A 231 7.05 -18.00 13.10
C LEU A 231 6.06 -17.12 13.84
N LYS A 232 6.41 -16.78 15.09
CA LYS A 232 5.65 -15.84 15.90
C LYS A 232 6.58 -14.86 16.61
N GLY A 233 6.24 -13.58 16.45
CA GLY A 233 6.76 -12.45 17.21
C GLY A 233 6.34 -12.48 18.68
#